data_AF-A0AAW2MC58-F1
#
_entry.id   AF-A0AAW2MC58-F1
#
_cell.length_a   1.000
_cell.length_b   1.000
_cell.length_c   1.000
_cell.angle_alpha   90.00
_cell.angle_beta   90.00
_cell.angle_gamma   90.00
#
_symmetry.space_group_name_H-M   'P 1'
#
loop_
_entity.id
_entity.type
_entity.pdbx_description
1 polymer ?
#
loop_
_entity_poly.entity_id
_entity_poly.type
_entity_poly.pdbx_seq_one_letter_code
_entity_poly.pdbx_strand_id
1 'polypeptide(L)'
;MVRPKSTHNPFGDIAIHGRWSTVEETLFAKLCIETSLKEEAYLAAYLACWFCVFVLLSKDVNFVYPSTFKMASLMASGQRVNLAIPVLASIYEGLNTVATSLKPARKGPSFPIHFVYAWLACYFKTYYSVWQELCGPKMTRFFGEGGAKYYESRESCKRIKRPSPSLRLVICL
;
A
#
# COMPACT_ATOMS: atom_id res chain seq x y z
N MET A 1 -3.58 25.51 14.43
CA MET A 1 -2.71 24.75 13.51
C MET A 1 -3.35 24.81 12.12
N VAL A 2 -2.63 25.30 11.11
CA VAL A 2 -3.19 25.56 9.77
C VAL A 2 -3.18 24.26 8.95
N ARG A 3 -4.34 23.90 8.43
CA ARG A 3 -4.57 22.71 7.60
C ARG A 3 -3.85 22.84 6.25
N PRO A 4 -3.16 21.81 5.75
CA PRO A 4 -2.60 21.84 4.39
C PRO A 4 -3.72 22.00 3.35
N LYS A 5 -3.50 22.88 2.37
CA LYS A 5 -4.52 23.28 1.38
C LYS A 5 -4.74 22.27 0.24
N SER A 6 -3.85 21.29 0.05
CA SER A 6 -3.97 20.29 -1.01
C SER A 6 -3.17 19.04 -0.69
N THR A 7 -3.76 17.88 -0.94
CA THR A 7 -3.06 16.60 -1.05
C THR A 7 -3.26 16.16 -2.49
N HIS A 8 -2.23 16.26 -3.33
CA HIS A 8 -2.28 15.76 -4.70
C HIS A 8 -2.31 14.23 -4.66
N ASN A 9 -3.51 13.66 -4.61
CA ASN A 9 -3.67 12.22 -4.76
C ASN A 9 -3.44 11.88 -6.25
N PRO A 10 -2.58 10.91 -6.56
CA PRO A 10 -2.49 10.40 -7.92
C PRO A 10 -3.84 9.76 -8.27
N PHE A 11 -4.37 10.08 -9.45
CA PHE A 11 -5.70 9.61 -9.91
C PHE A 11 -5.77 8.09 -10.11
N GLY A 12 -4.64 7.38 -9.99
CA GLY A 12 -4.57 5.94 -10.19
C GLY A 12 -4.59 5.53 -11.66
N ASP A 13 -4.77 6.48 -12.58
CA ASP A 13 -4.61 6.25 -14.02
C ASP A 13 -3.13 6.06 -14.34
N ILE A 14 -2.79 4.85 -14.77
CA ILE A 14 -1.50 4.57 -15.38
C ILE A 14 -1.62 5.05 -16.82
N ALA A 15 -0.98 6.18 -17.12
CA ALA A 15 -0.93 6.69 -18.48
C ALA A 15 -0.39 5.61 -19.43
N ILE A 16 -0.99 5.51 -20.61
CA ILE A 16 -0.45 4.65 -21.68
C ILE A 16 0.97 5.13 -21.95
N HIS A 17 1.93 4.20 -21.87
CA HIS A 17 3.31 4.53 -22.11
C HIS A 17 3.46 5.03 -23.55
N GLY A 18 3.98 6.24 -23.71
CA GLY A 18 4.25 6.81 -25.02
C GLY A 18 5.45 6.15 -25.68
N ARG A 19 6.17 6.92 -26.49
CA ARG A 19 7.41 6.44 -27.13
C ARG A 19 8.45 6.06 -26.06
N TRP A 20 9.02 4.86 -26.17
CA TRP A 20 10.11 4.40 -25.31
C TRP A 20 11.33 5.32 -25.40
N SER A 21 11.93 5.62 -24.25
CA SER A 21 13.18 6.35 -24.18
C SER A 21 14.37 5.50 -24.65
N THR A 22 15.47 6.13 -25.03
CA THR A 22 16.70 5.43 -25.43
C THR A 22 17.24 4.51 -24.33
N VAL A 23 17.04 4.90 -23.06
CA VAL A 23 17.46 4.10 -21.90
C VAL A 23 16.63 2.83 -21.79
N GLU A 24 15.31 2.94 -21.90
CA GLU A 24 14.38 1.81 -21.86
C GLU A 24 14.61 0.85 -23.03
N GLU A 25 14.79 1.38 -24.24
CA GLU A 25 15.14 0.59 -25.42
C GLU A 25 16.42 -0.23 -25.22
N THR A 26 17.45 0.40 -24.63
CA THR A 26 18.71 -0.29 -24.31
C THR A 26 18.50 -1.39 -23.27
N LEU A 27 17.64 -1.17 -22.28
CA LEU A 27 17.32 -2.16 -21.26
C LEU A 27 16.53 -3.34 -21.85
N PHE A 28 15.53 -3.08 -22.69
CA PHE A 28 14.78 -4.13 -23.38
C PHE A 28 15.69 -4.97 -24.29
N ALA A 29 16.60 -4.34 -25.03
CA ALA A 29 17.58 -5.04 -25.85
C ALA A 29 18.52 -5.91 -24.99
N LYS A 30 19.00 -5.39 -23.85
CA LYS A 30 19.86 -6.14 -22.91
C LYS A 30 19.15 -7.35 -22.30
N LEU A 31 17.84 -7.25 -22.07
CA LEU A 31 16.99 -8.31 -21.53
C LEU A 31 16.43 -9.23 -22.62
N CYS A 32 16.76 -8.99 -23.89
CA CYS A 32 16.24 -9.72 -25.06
C CYS A 32 14.70 -9.79 -25.09
N ILE A 33 14.03 -8.70 -24.71
CA ILE A 33 12.56 -8.63 -24.68
C ILE A 33 12.06 -8.34 -26.09
N GLU A 34 11.16 -9.20 -26.60
CA GLU A 34 10.47 -8.99 -27.87
C GLU A 34 9.67 -7.69 -27.86
N THR A 35 9.60 -7.00 -29.01
CA THR A 35 8.88 -5.72 -29.14
C THR A 35 7.41 -5.81 -28.75
N SER A 36 6.77 -6.95 -29.02
CA SER A 36 5.39 -7.28 -28.63
C SER A 36 5.18 -7.38 -27.12
N LEU A 37 6.23 -7.68 -26.36
CA LEU A 37 6.17 -7.91 -24.90
C LEU A 37 6.67 -6.73 -24.09
N LYS A 38 7.15 -5.65 -24.72
CA LYS A 38 7.72 -4.48 -24.00
C LYS A 38 6.75 -3.85 -23.02
N GLU A 39 5.49 -3.65 -23.43
CA GLU A 39 4.46 -3.07 -22.58
C GLU A 39 4.15 -3.96 -21.36
N GLU A 40 3.96 -5.26 -21.61
CA GLU A 40 3.69 -6.23 -20.54
C GLU A 40 4.88 -6.36 -19.58
N ALA A 41 6.11 -6.42 -20.10
CA ALA A 41 7.33 -6.50 -19.30
C ALA A 41 7.53 -5.24 -18.45
N TYR A 42 7.26 -4.06 -19.02
CA TYR A 42 7.31 -2.80 -18.30
C TYR A 42 6.27 -2.77 -17.18
N LEU A 43 5.02 -3.14 -17.47
CA LEU A 43 3.95 -3.20 -16.49
C LEU A 43 4.25 -4.22 -15.38
N ALA A 44 4.80 -5.39 -15.73
CA ALA A 44 5.22 -6.41 -14.77
C ALA A 44 6.33 -5.88 -13.86
N ALA A 45 7.35 -5.20 -14.41
CA ALA A 45 8.40 -4.59 -13.61
C ALA A 45 7.86 -3.49 -12.68
N TYR A 46 6.98 -2.62 -13.20
CA TYR A 46 6.30 -1.58 -12.43
C TYR A 46 5.50 -2.17 -11.26
N LEU A 47 4.65 -3.17 -11.53
CA LEU A 47 3.86 -3.86 -10.53
C LEU A 47 4.73 -4.58 -9.49
N ALA A 48 5.83 -5.22 -9.93
CA ALA A 48 6.76 -5.89 -9.02
C ALA A 48 7.43 -4.90 -8.07
N CYS A 49 7.88 -3.75 -8.59
CA CYS A 49 8.42 -2.65 -7.78
C CYS A 49 7.35 -2.12 -6.81
N TRP A 50 6.12 -1.90 -7.29
CA TRP A 50 5.01 -1.44 -6.46
C TRP A 50 4.71 -2.42 -5.32
N PHE A 51 4.71 -3.73 -5.60
CA PHE A 51 4.53 -4.75 -4.57
C PHE A 51 5.63 -4.71 -3.52
N CYS A 52 6.89 -4.64 -3.93
CA CYS A 52 8.03 -4.61 -3.02
C CYS A 52 8.06 -3.36 -2.11
N VAL A 53 7.46 -2.25 -2.55
CA VAL A 53 7.41 -0.99 -1.78
C VAL A 53 6.16 -0.89 -0.91
N PHE A 54 5.00 -1.27 -1.43
CA PHE A 54 3.71 -0.99 -0.78
C PHE A 54 2.98 -2.20 -0.22
N VAL A 55 3.19 -3.41 -0.75
CA VAL A 55 2.33 -4.57 -0.44
C VAL A 55 3.09 -5.62 0.38
N LEU A 56 4.27 -5.98 -0.08
CA LEU A 56 5.15 -6.99 0.48
C LEU A 56 6.51 -6.33 0.74
N LEU A 57 6.56 -5.46 1.75
CA LEU A 57 7.80 -4.73 2.08
C LEU A 57 8.95 -5.72 2.23
N SER A 58 9.85 -5.70 1.24
CA SER A 58 11.05 -6.51 1.28
C SER A 58 11.95 -6.00 2.39
N LYS A 59 12.58 -6.92 3.13
CA LYS A 59 13.61 -6.56 4.10
C LYS A 59 14.85 -6.00 3.41
N ASP A 60 15.01 -6.29 2.12
CA ASP A 60 16.10 -5.82 1.25
C ASP A 60 15.53 -4.92 0.14
N VAL A 61 15.86 -3.62 0.21
CA VAL A 61 15.32 -2.54 -0.63
C VAL A 61 15.72 -2.69 -2.11
N ASN A 62 16.75 -3.47 -2.41
CA ASN A 62 17.32 -3.61 -3.75
C ASN A 62 16.92 -4.90 -4.47
N PHE A 63 16.02 -5.71 -3.90
CA PHE A 63 15.68 -7.01 -4.47
C PHE A 63 14.18 -7.15 -4.73
N VAL A 64 13.85 -7.52 -5.97
CA VAL A 64 12.51 -7.97 -6.35
C VAL A 64 12.47 -9.48 -6.17
N TYR A 65 11.61 -9.97 -5.27
CA TYR A 65 11.43 -11.41 -5.11
C TYR A 65 10.90 -12.03 -6.41
N PRO A 66 11.47 -13.16 -6.89
CA PRO A 66 10.97 -13.85 -8.07
C PRO A 66 9.48 -14.17 -7.99
N SER A 67 8.98 -14.51 -6.80
CA SER A 67 7.56 -14.74 -6.56
C SER A 67 6.72 -13.48 -6.80
N THR A 68 7.18 -12.33 -6.35
CA THR A 68 6.53 -11.04 -6.58
C THR A 68 6.53 -10.67 -8.05
N PHE A 69 7.67 -10.87 -8.74
CA PHE A 69 7.76 -10.64 -10.18
C PHE A 69 6.84 -11.57 -10.96
N LYS A 70 6.77 -12.86 -10.62
CA LYS A 70 5.86 -13.81 -11.25
C LYS A 70 4.40 -13.38 -11.12
N MET A 71 3.97 -12.97 -9.92
CA MET A 71 2.60 -12.48 -9.72
C MET A 71 2.33 -11.19 -10.47
N ALA A 72 3.33 -10.30 -10.56
CA ALA A 72 3.26 -9.09 -11.35
C ALA A 72 3.13 -9.37 -12.85
N SER A 73 3.86 -10.35 -13.38
CA SER A 73 3.73 -10.80 -14.78
C SER A 73 2.34 -11.36 -15.07
N LEU A 74 1.77 -12.19 -14.17
CA LEU A 74 0.40 -12.69 -14.33
C LEU A 74 -0.62 -11.55 -14.36
N MET A 75 -0.43 -10.51 -13.53
CA MET A 75 -1.30 -9.35 -13.54
C MET A 75 -1.12 -8.48 -14.78
N ALA A 76 0.11 -8.34 -15.27
CA ALA A 76 0.41 -7.61 -16.49
C ALA A 76 -0.22 -8.26 -17.73
N SER A 77 -0.31 -9.59 -17.76
CA SER A 77 -1.04 -10.33 -18.80
C SER A 77 -2.57 -10.32 -18.63
N GLY A 78 -3.08 -9.57 -17.64
CA GLY A 78 -4.52 -9.36 -17.42
C GLY A 78 -5.16 -10.30 -16.40
N GLN A 79 -4.40 -11.17 -15.75
CA GLN A 79 -4.95 -12.04 -14.71
C GLN A 79 -5.29 -11.23 -13.44
N ARG A 80 -6.50 -11.42 -12.93
CA ARG A 80 -6.92 -10.80 -11.67
C ARG A 80 -6.41 -11.62 -10.49
N VAL A 81 -5.67 -10.98 -9.60
CA VAL A 81 -5.10 -11.58 -8.38
C VAL A 81 -5.67 -10.87 -7.16
N ASN A 82 -6.07 -11.63 -6.14
CA ASN A 82 -6.52 -11.05 -4.88
C ASN A 82 -5.33 -10.75 -3.96
N LEU A 83 -5.03 -9.47 -3.76
CA LEU A 83 -3.95 -9.02 -2.90
C LEU A 83 -4.34 -8.92 -1.42
N ALA A 84 -5.62 -9.04 -1.07
CA ALA A 84 -6.06 -8.89 0.31
C ALA A 84 -5.41 -9.93 1.24
N ILE A 85 -5.33 -11.19 0.80
CA ILE A 85 -4.75 -12.29 1.58
C ILE A 85 -3.26 -12.04 1.88
N PRO A 86 -2.38 -11.83 0.86
CA PRO A 86 -0.96 -11.59 1.13
C PRO A 86 -0.70 -10.29 1.93
N VAL A 87 -1.51 -9.24 1.73
CA VAL A 87 -1.41 -7.99 2.52
C VAL A 87 -1.76 -8.25 3.99
N LEU A 88 -2.86 -8.95 4.27
CA LEU A 88 -3.26 -9.28 5.64
C LEU A 88 -2.23 -10.17 6.34
N ALA A 89 -1.69 -11.16 5.63
CA ALA A 89 -0.63 -12.01 6.16
C ALA A 89 0.62 -11.19 6.54
N SER A 90 1.05 -10.27 5.67
CA SER A 90 2.18 -9.37 5.95
C SER A 90 1.93 -8.43 7.14
N ILE A 91 0.73 -7.87 7.24
CA ILE A 91 0.33 -7.04 8.39
C ILE A 91 0.37 -7.86 9.68
N TYR A 92 -0.19 -9.07 9.66
CA TYR A 92 -0.21 -9.97 10.82
C TYR A 92 1.20 -10.34 11.27
N GLU A 93 2.07 -10.76 10.35
CA GLU A 93 3.47 -11.09 10.64
C GLU A 93 4.20 -9.88 11.24
N GLY A 94 4.01 -8.71 10.66
CA GLY A 94 4.62 -7.47 11.10
C GLY A 94 4.17 -7.03 12.50
N LEU A 95 2.86 -7.09 12.77
CA LEU A 95 2.30 -6.79 14.09
C LEU A 95 2.75 -7.80 15.14
N ASN A 96 2.78 -9.09 14.80
CA ASN A 96 3.28 -10.14 15.68
C ASN A 96 4.76 -9.90 16.03
N THR A 97 5.58 -9.56 15.03
CA THR A 97 7.00 -9.21 15.24
C THR A 97 7.16 -8.04 16.23
N VAL A 98 6.33 -7.00 16.12
CA VAL A 98 6.35 -5.86 17.07
C VAL A 98 5.91 -6.30 18.46
N ALA A 99 4.84 -7.09 18.57
CA ALA A 99 4.27 -7.53 19.84
C ALA A 99 5.21 -8.45 20.64
N THR A 100 5.98 -9.30 19.94
CA THR A 100 6.92 -10.23 20.58
C THR A 100 8.34 -9.67 20.71
N SER A 101 8.60 -8.44 20.21
CA SER A 101 9.94 -7.85 20.26
C SER A 101 10.30 -7.35 21.65
N LEU A 102 11.43 -7.84 22.18
CA LEU A 102 12.03 -7.35 23.43
C LEU A 102 12.55 -5.89 23.32
N LYS A 103 12.73 -5.37 22.09
CA LYS A 103 13.24 -4.01 21.81
C LYS A 103 12.50 -3.42 20.61
N PRO A 104 11.27 -2.90 20.78
CA PRO A 104 10.43 -2.42 19.69
C PRO A 104 11.01 -1.21 18.92
N ALA A 105 12.00 -0.51 19.49
CA ALA A 105 12.51 0.76 18.96
C ALA A 105 13.68 0.65 17.95
N ARG A 106 14.29 -0.52 17.73
CA ARG A 106 15.53 -0.62 16.90
C ARG A 106 15.34 -1.07 15.46
N LYS A 107 14.22 -1.70 15.11
CA LYS A 107 13.84 -2.00 13.73
C LYS A 107 12.39 -1.57 13.56
N GLY A 108 12.17 -0.49 12.82
CA GLY A 108 10.83 -0.09 12.44
C GLY A 108 10.12 -1.27 11.75
N PRO A 109 8.82 -1.44 11.94
CA PRO A 109 8.09 -2.53 11.33
C PRO A 109 8.18 -2.48 9.79
N SER A 110 8.69 -3.55 9.17
CA SER A 110 8.70 -3.75 7.73
C SER A 110 7.38 -4.40 7.27
N PHE A 111 6.25 -3.74 7.55
CA PHE A 111 4.94 -4.19 7.09
C PHE A 111 4.13 -2.99 6.61
N PRO A 112 3.10 -3.19 5.78
CA PRO A 112 2.46 -2.09 5.09
C PRO A 112 1.48 -1.35 6.02
N ILE A 113 2.05 -0.64 6.99
CA ILE A 113 1.39 0.07 8.09
C ILE A 113 0.37 1.10 7.61
N HIS A 114 0.54 1.62 6.39
CA HIS A 114 -0.41 2.57 5.79
C HIS A 114 -1.81 1.96 5.60
N PHE A 115 -1.95 0.65 5.34
CA PHE A 115 -3.26 -0.02 5.31
C PHE A 115 -3.91 -0.04 6.69
N VAL A 116 -3.12 -0.26 7.76
CA VAL A 116 -3.62 -0.22 9.14
C VAL A 116 -4.06 1.19 9.51
N TYR A 117 -3.29 2.22 9.13
CA TYR A 117 -3.67 3.60 9.34
C TYR A 117 -4.94 3.97 8.59
N ALA A 118 -5.07 3.58 7.33
CA ALA A 118 -6.29 3.80 6.55
C ALA A 118 -7.49 3.07 7.16
N TRP A 119 -7.32 1.84 7.65
CA TRP A 119 -8.35 1.10 8.36
C TRP A 119 -8.79 1.80 9.65
N LEU A 120 -7.83 2.22 10.49
CA LEU A 120 -8.11 2.99 11.70
C LEU A 120 -8.87 4.28 11.38
N ALA A 121 -8.48 4.96 10.32
CA ALA A 121 -9.12 6.18 9.86
C ALA A 121 -10.57 5.95 9.45
N CYS A 122 -10.83 4.88 8.67
CA CYS A 122 -12.16 4.49 8.21
C CYS A 122 -13.13 4.23 9.37
N TYR A 123 -12.67 3.51 10.40
CA TYR A 123 -13.55 2.95 11.41
C TYR A 123 -13.57 3.71 12.74
N PHE A 124 -12.44 4.27 13.15
CA PHE A 124 -12.29 4.95 14.43
C PHE A 124 -12.25 6.48 14.30
N LYS A 125 -12.39 7.01 13.07
CA LYS A 125 -12.35 8.45 12.75
C LYS A 125 -11.09 9.13 13.28
N THR A 126 -9.95 8.41 13.25
CA THR A 126 -8.66 8.87 13.78
C THR A 126 -8.03 9.98 12.96
N TYR A 127 -8.55 10.26 11.77
CA TYR A 127 -8.10 11.33 10.88
C TYR A 127 -9.19 12.38 10.68
N TYR A 128 -8.79 13.61 10.34
CA TYR A 128 -9.71 14.61 9.80
C TYR A 128 -10.10 14.21 8.38
N SER A 129 -11.40 14.26 8.07
CA SER A 129 -11.86 14.00 6.70
C SER A 129 -11.46 15.16 5.80
N VAL A 130 -10.66 14.87 4.78
CA VAL A 130 -10.51 15.76 3.64
C VAL A 130 -11.69 15.53 2.71
N TRP A 131 -12.40 16.61 2.38
CA TRP A 131 -13.40 16.58 1.32
C TRP A 131 -12.63 16.27 0.03
N GLN A 132 -12.84 15.08 -0.51
CA GLN A 132 -12.39 14.71 -1.84
C GLN A 132 -13.64 14.43 -2.66
N GLU A 133 -13.80 15.18 -3.74
CA GLU A 133 -14.82 14.96 -4.78
C GLU A 133 -14.59 13.64 -5.54
N LEU A 134 -13.46 12.97 -5.30
CA LEU A 134 -13.06 11.74 -5.97
C LEU A 134 -13.80 10.51 -5.43
N CYS A 135 -14.55 9.87 -6.34
CA CYS A 135 -15.17 8.56 -6.17
C CYS A 135 -14.10 7.45 -6.23
N GLY A 136 -13.13 7.47 -5.31
CA GLY A 136 -12.02 6.50 -5.23
C GLY A 136 -12.12 5.53 -4.05
N PRO A 137 -11.17 4.58 -3.91
CA PRO A 137 -11.11 3.66 -2.78
C PRO A 137 -11.16 4.42 -1.44
N LYS A 138 -12.01 4.01 -0.49
CA LYS A 138 -12.23 4.75 0.79
C LYS A 138 -10.95 5.13 1.54
N MET A 139 -9.87 4.36 1.35
CA MET A 139 -8.58 4.63 1.96
C MET A 139 -7.95 5.96 1.50
N THR A 140 -8.17 6.41 0.25
CA THR A 140 -7.54 7.62 -0.31
C THR A 140 -7.95 8.91 0.41
N ARG A 141 -9.03 8.86 1.20
CA ARG A 141 -9.58 9.97 2.00
C ARG A 141 -8.74 10.37 3.21
N PHE A 142 -7.78 9.53 3.60
CA PHE A 142 -7.03 9.66 4.86
C PHE A 142 -5.52 9.84 4.67
N PHE A 143 -5.10 10.25 3.47
CA PHE A 143 -3.71 10.56 3.13
C PHE A 143 -3.40 12.06 3.37
N GLY A 144 -2.13 12.37 3.68
CA GLY A 144 -1.64 13.74 3.87
C GLY A 144 -1.02 14.02 5.25
N GLU A 145 0.03 14.83 5.26
CA GLU A 145 0.71 15.26 6.49
C GLU A 145 -0.23 16.07 7.39
N GLY A 146 -0.24 15.80 8.70
CA GLY A 146 -1.09 16.51 9.67
C GLY A 146 -2.58 16.12 9.68
N GLY A 147 -2.97 15.06 8.95
CA GLY A 147 -4.35 14.57 8.94
C GLY A 147 -4.75 13.76 10.18
N ALA A 148 -3.79 13.21 10.90
CA ALA A 148 -4.03 12.40 12.10
C ALA A 148 -4.46 13.28 13.29
N LYS A 149 -5.51 12.86 14.00
CA LYS A 149 -5.93 13.48 15.25
C LYS A 149 -5.07 12.95 16.39
N TYR A 150 -4.69 13.85 17.27
CA TYR A 150 -4.06 13.50 18.54
C TYR A 150 -5.15 13.12 19.54
N TYR A 151 -4.89 12.09 20.34
CA TYR A 151 -5.80 11.60 21.37
C TYR A 151 -5.04 11.40 22.67
N GLU A 152 -5.66 11.77 23.79
CA GLU A 152 -5.17 11.38 25.10
C GLU A 152 -5.47 9.91 25.38
N SER A 153 -4.65 9.27 26.24
CA SER A 153 -4.76 7.82 26.54
C SER A 153 -6.20 7.38 26.92
N ARG A 154 -6.91 8.21 27.70
CA ARG A 154 -8.30 7.94 28.11
C ARG A 154 -9.28 7.95 26.93
N GLU A 155 -9.10 8.85 25.96
CA GLU A 155 -9.96 8.96 24.78
C GLU A 155 -9.73 7.82 23.80
N SER A 156 -8.48 7.42 23.62
CA SER A 156 -8.06 6.27 22.83
C SER A 156 -8.73 4.98 23.32
N CYS A 157 -8.68 4.71 24.63
CA CYS A 157 -9.31 3.52 25.21
C CYS A 157 -10.83 3.48 25.03
N LYS A 158 -11.53 4.63 25.13
CA LYS A 158 -12.99 4.68 24.94
C LYS A 158 -13.41 4.26 23.53
N ARG A 159 -12.64 4.65 22.52
CA ARG A 159 -12.93 4.33 21.11
C ARG A 159 -12.64 2.87 20.78
N ILE A 160 -11.57 2.30 21.33
CA ILE A 160 -11.24 0.88 21.15
C ILE A 160 -12.28 -0.03 21.81
N LYS A 161 -12.76 0.32 23.02
CA LYS A 161 -13.72 -0.49 23.78
C LYS A 161 -15.17 -0.40 23.26
N ARG A 162 -15.49 0.58 22.41
CA ARG A 162 -16.81 0.72 21.77
C ARG A 162 -16.65 0.78 20.25
N PRO A 163 -16.22 -0.32 19.60
CA PRO A 163 -16.12 -0.33 18.16
C PRO A 163 -17.52 -0.22 17.54
N SER A 164 -17.60 0.44 16.38
CA SER A 164 -18.80 0.52 15.54
C SER A 164 -19.42 -0.88 15.35
N PRO A 165 -20.76 -1.04 15.30
CA PRO A 165 -21.41 -2.35 15.17
C PRO A 165 -20.88 -3.18 13.99
N SER A 166 -20.54 -2.52 12.89
CA SER A 166 -19.95 -3.10 11.68
C SER A 166 -18.53 -3.66 11.85
N LEU A 167 -17.77 -3.25 12.88
CA LEU A 167 -16.42 -3.77 13.15
C LEU A 167 -16.45 -5.12 13.88
N ARG A 168 -17.50 -5.38 14.68
CA ARG A 168 -17.64 -6.64 15.44
C ARG A 168 -17.78 -7.84 14.50
N LEU A 169 -18.39 -7.64 13.33
CA LEU A 169 -18.54 -8.69 12.32
C LEU A 169 -17.22 -9.03 11.60
N VAL A 170 -16.32 -8.06 11.44
CA VAL A 170 -15.07 -8.24 10.66
C VAL A 170 -13.97 -8.93 11.47
N ILE A 171 -14.03 -8.87 12.80
CA ILE A 171 -13.04 -9.54 13.69
C ILE A 171 -13.48 -10.99 14.01
N CYS A 172 -14.72 -11.37 13.69
CA CYS A 172 -15.25 -12.72 13.88
C CYS A 172 -15.26 -13.59 12.60
N LEU A 173 -14.61 -13.13 11.53
CA LEU A 173 -14.32 -13.90 10.30
C LEU A 173 -12.83 -14.25 10.28
#